data_AF-A0A8H5V616-F1
#
_entry.id   AF-A0A8H5V616-F1
#
_cell.length_a   1.000
_cell.length_b   1.000
_cell.length_c   1.000
_cell.angle_alpha   90.00
_cell.angle_beta   90.00
_cell.angle_gamma   90.00
#
_symmetry.space_group_name_H-M   'P 1'
#
loop_
_entity.id
_entity.type
_entity.pdbx_description
1 polymer ?
#
loop_
_entity_poly.entity_id
_entity_poly.type
_entity_poly.pdbx_seq_one_letter_code
_entity_poly.pdbx_strand_id
1 'polypeptide(L)'
;MQVLVLGLPRTGTQSLADALAILGISPIYHMREVDKNGHADVWTALLYEKFDNDGSPTPPEDSLVPVLLKDYKGVSDYPAAIFVDELLAAYPEAAVILTVRSEDSWAKSMKDTIVHYLKYREIDETTPMAAMSRTYSKFCWDDDFDKNGLGLF
;
A
#
# COMPACT_ATOMS: atom_id res chain seq x y z
N MET A 1 13.59 10.14 1.80
CA MET A 1 12.74 9.79 0.64
C MET A 1 12.78 10.94 -0.38
N GLN A 2 12.68 10.66 -1.68
CA GLN A 2 12.63 11.65 -2.77
C GLN A 2 11.25 11.72 -3.45
N VAL A 3 10.54 10.60 -3.57
CA VAL A 3 9.26 10.52 -4.29
C VAL A 3 8.23 9.63 -3.58
N LEU A 4 7.00 10.11 -3.49
CA LEU A 4 5.84 9.40 -2.95
C LEU A 4 4.83 9.15 -4.09
N VAL A 5 4.71 7.91 -4.54
CA VAL A 5 3.67 7.52 -5.50
C VAL A 5 2.46 7.01 -4.73
N LEU A 6 1.45 7.88 -4.56
CA LEU A 6 0.29 7.67 -3.68
C LEU A 6 -0.97 7.20 -4.42
N GLY A 7 -0.82 6.71 -5.65
CA GLY A 7 -1.93 6.07 -6.36
C GLY A 7 -2.24 4.69 -5.81
N LEU A 8 -3.53 4.33 -5.87
CA LEU A 8 -4.03 3.03 -5.44
C LEU A 8 -3.36 1.87 -6.20
N PRO A 9 -3.42 0.64 -5.67
CA PRO A 9 -3.06 -0.52 -6.46
C PRO A 9 -3.82 -0.52 -7.79
N ARG A 10 -3.15 -1.00 -8.84
CA ARG A 10 -3.73 -1.13 -10.20
C ARG A 10 -3.93 0.19 -10.96
N THR A 11 -3.33 1.29 -10.51
CA THR A 11 -3.25 2.56 -11.27
C THR A 11 -1.95 2.73 -12.06
N GLY A 12 -1.12 1.68 -12.16
CA GLY A 12 0.19 1.74 -12.84
C GLY A 12 1.38 1.95 -11.90
N THR A 13 1.18 1.76 -10.59
CA THR A 13 2.21 1.81 -9.54
C THR A 13 3.50 1.09 -9.92
N GLN A 14 3.35 -0.15 -10.40
CA GLN A 14 4.48 -0.97 -10.83
C GLN A 14 5.31 -0.33 -11.94
N SER A 15 4.67 0.01 -13.06
CA SER A 15 5.36 0.60 -14.21
C SER A 15 6.02 1.94 -13.87
N LEU A 16 5.40 2.74 -13.00
CA LEU A 16 5.97 3.99 -12.54
C LEU A 16 7.18 3.76 -11.63
N ALA A 17 7.14 2.80 -10.71
CA ALA A 17 8.29 2.42 -9.90
C ALA A 17 9.50 1.99 -10.76
N ASP A 18 9.25 1.20 -11.81
CA ASP A 18 10.30 0.78 -12.75
C ASP A 18 10.83 1.98 -13.57
N ALA A 19 9.96 2.90 -13.99
CA ALA A 19 10.36 4.11 -14.72
C ALA A 19 11.20 5.06 -13.85
N LEU A 20 10.86 5.22 -12.57
CA LEU A 20 11.66 6.00 -11.62
C LEU A 20 13.06 5.41 -11.43
N ALA A 21 13.17 4.08 -11.40
CA ALA A 21 14.47 3.42 -11.33
C ALA A 21 15.33 3.71 -12.58
N ILE A 22 14.73 3.73 -13.78
CA ILE A 22 15.42 4.13 -15.03
C ILE A 22 15.94 5.57 -14.94
N LEU A 23 15.19 6.46 -14.29
CA LEU A 23 15.58 7.86 -14.07
C LEU A 23 16.60 8.05 -12.93
N GLY A 24 17.12 6.97 -12.33
CA GLY A 24 18.12 7.02 -11.25
C GLY A 24 17.53 7.17 -9.83
N ILE A 25 16.20 7.11 -9.70
CA ILE A 25 15.49 7.19 -8.43
C ILE A 25 15.15 5.76 -7.98
N SER A 26 16.12 5.12 -7.31
CA SER A 26 16.01 3.77 -6.78
C SER A 26 16.76 3.60 -5.46
N PRO A 27 16.33 2.69 -4.56
CA PRO A 27 15.21 1.75 -4.73
C PRO A 27 13.84 2.39 -4.42
N ILE A 28 12.79 1.87 -5.04
CA ILE A 28 11.39 2.24 -4.77
C ILE A 28 10.73 1.09 -4.01
N TYR A 29 10.18 1.37 -2.82
CA TYR A 29 9.43 0.38 -2.06
C TYR A 29 8.11 0.09 -2.77
N HIS A 30 7.75 -1.19 -2.88
CA HIS A 30 6.51 -1.65 -3.50
C HIS A 30 5.99 -2.88 -2.77
N MET A 31 4.73 -3.29 -2.96
CA MET A 31 4.18 -4.55 -2.46
C MET A 31 5.13 -5.76 -2.66
N ARG A 32 5.90 -5.78 -3.76
CA ARG A 32 6.85 -6.87 -4.08
C ARG A 32 8.04 -6.94 -3.12
N GLU A 33 8.28 -5.90 -2.33
CA GLU A 33 9.33 -5.85 -1.32
C GLU A 33 8.87 -6.41 0.03
N VAL A 34 7.56 -6.60 0.24
CA VAL A 34 7.03 -7.07 1.54
C VAL A 34 7.54 -8.46 1.86
N ASP A 35 7.28 -9.43 0.98
CA ASP A 35 7.66 -10.82 1.19
C ASP A 35 9.19 -11.00 1.18
N LYS A 36 9.88 -10.35 0.24
CA LYS A 36 11.35 -10.39 0.13
C LYS A 36 12.08 -10.00 1.41
N ASN A 37 11.50 -9.07 2.17
CA ASN A 37 12.11 -8.53 3.37
C ASN A 37 11.42 -9.02 4.66
N GLY A 38 10.42 -9.92 4.57
CA GLY A 38 9.68 -10.41 5.73
C GLY A 38 8.91 -9.32 6.48
N HIS A 39 8.45 -8.28 5.78
CA HIS A 39 7.82 -7.10 6.40
C HIS A 39 6.32 -7.25 6.68
N ALA A 40 5.71 -8.39 6.35
CA ALA A 40 4.26 -8.58 6.40
C ALA A 40 3.67 -8.43 7.81
N ASP A 41 4.34 -8.95 8.85
CA ASP A 41 3.87 -8.83 10.23
C ASP A 41 3.90 -7.37 10.70
N VAL A 42 4.96 -6.62 10.35
CA VAL A 42 5.09 -5.19 10.69
C VAL A 42 4.00 -4.38 9.99
N TRP A 43 3.74 -4.63 8.71
CA TRP A 43 2.66 -3.96 7.99
C TRP A 43 1.28 -4.32 8.54
N THR A 44 1.08 -5.56 8.98
CA THR A 44 -0.16 -5.96 9.64
C THR A 44 -0.38 -5.15 10.91
N ALA A 45 0.63 -5.02 11.78
CA ALA A 45 0.55 -4.21 12.98
C ALA A 45 0.26 -2.73 12.67
N LEU A 46 0.95 -2.15 11.68
CA LEU A 46 0.75 -0.77 11.25
C LEU A 46 -0.66 -0.53 10.67
N LEU A 47 -1.25 -1.52 9.98
CA LEU A 47 -2.62 -1.42 9.48
C LEU A 47 -3.64 -1.36 10.63
N TYR A 48 -3.46 -2.17 11.67
CA TYR A 48 -4.29 -2.10 12.88
C TYR A 48 -4.12 -0.75 13.58
N GLU A 49 -2.88 -0.27 13.74
CA GLU A 49 -2.61 1.04 14.33
C GLU A 49 -3.30 2.18 13.56
N LYS A 50 -3.30 2.11 12.22
CA LYS A 50 -3.92 3.13 11.38
C LYS A 50 -5.44 3.12 11.42
N PHE A 51 -6.07 1.95 11.34
CA PHE A 51 -7.51 1.83 11.07
C PHE A 51 -8.35 1.40 12.28
N ASP A 52 -7.74 0.79 13.31
CA ASP A 52 -8.47 0.26 14.49
C ASP A 52 -8.44 1.24 15.68
N ASN A 53 -7.68 2.34 15.59
CA ASN A 53 -7.76 3.43 16.56
C ASN A 53 -9.05 4.24 16.32
N ASP A 54 -9.69 4.63 17.42
CA ASP A 54 -11.02 5.25 17.57
C ASP A 54 -11.20 6.65 16.95
N GLY A 55 -10.49 6.95 15.86
CA GLY A 55 -10.53 8.24 15.18
C GLY A 55 -9.53 9.25 15.74
N SER A 56 -8.56 8.82 16.56
CA SER A 56 -7.39 9.62 16.87
C SER A 56 -6.34 9.46 15.75
N PRO A 57 -6.16 10.44 14.83
CA PRO A 57 -4.97 10.47 14.01
C PRO A 57 -3.82 10.70 14.96
N THR A 58 -3.15 9.63 15.35
CA THR A 58 -1.85 9.72 15.97
C THR A 58 -0.89 9.61 14.80
N PRO A 59 -0.42 10.71 14.17
CA PRO A 59 0.81 10.63 13.41
C PRO A 59 1.86 10.33 14.48
N PRO A 60 2.38 9.10 14.55
CA PRO A 60 3.31 8.82 15.60
C PRO A 60 4.60 9.49 15.16
N GLU A 61 5.09 10.46 15.95
CA GLU A 61 6.53 10.79 15.94
C GLU A 61 7.37 9.51 16.04
N ASP A 62 6.77 8.43 16.58
CA ASP A 62 7.28 7.06 16.69
C ASP A 62 6.85 6.08 15.57
N SER A 63 6.31 6.55 14.43
CA SER A 63 5.82 5.63 13.39
C SER A 63 6.94 4.73 12.90
N LEU A 64 6.67 3.43 12.77
CA LEU A 64 7.64 2.52 12.16
C LEU A 64 7.69 2.66 10.64
N VAL A 65 6.75 3.40 10.01
CA VAL A 65 6.71 3.58 8.55
C VAL A 65 8.01 4.22 8.02
N PRO A 66 8.49 5.36 8.53
CA PRO A 66 9.74 5.96 8.05
C PRO A 66 10.97 5.10 8.34
N VAL A 67 10.96 4.34 9.45
CA VAL A 67 12.05 3.42 9.81
C VAL A 67 12.14 2.28 8.81
N LEU A 68 11.00 1.70 8.43
CA LEU A 68 10.91 0.60 7.46
C LEU A 68 11.32 1.04 6.05
N LEU A 69 11.11 2.32 5.72
CA LEU A 69 11.35 2.89 4.40
C LEU A 69 12.67 3.65 4.28
N LYS A 70 13.50 3.69 5.33
CA LYS A 70 14.70 4.54 5.42
C LYS A 70 15.70 4.38 4.28
N ASP A 71 15.83 3.15 3.75
CA ASP A 71 16.81 2.81 2.71
C ASP A 71 16.24 2.98 1.29
N TYR A 72 14.99 3.42 1.16
CA TYR A 72 14.30 3.63 -0.10
C TYR A 72 14.30 5.11 -0.52
N LYS A 73 14.50 5.34 -1.82
CA LYS A 73 14.40 6.66 -2.42
C LYS A 73 12.96 7.04 -2.75
N GLY A 74 12.05 6.07 -2.81
CA GLY A 74 10.63 6.36 -2.97
C GLY A 74 9.75 5.19 -2.56
N VAL A 75 8.44 5.41 -2.63
CA VAL A 75 7.40 4.42 -2.36
C VAL A 75 6.37 4.44 -3.47
N SER A 76 5.82 3.28 -3.79
CA SER A 76 4.68 3.09 -4.68
C SER A 76 3.89 1.86 -4.25
N ASP A 77 2.58 1.85 -4.50
CA ASP A 77 1.69 0.73 -4.17
C ASP A 77 1.46 0.53 -2.67
N TYR A 78 0.47 -0.30 -2.35
CA TYR A 78 0.25 -0.80 -1.00
C TYR A 78 1.42 -1.71 -0.56
N PRO A 79 1.64 -1.93 0.73
CA PRO A 79 0.94 -1.32 1.88
C PRO A 79 1.43 0.11 2.19
N ALA A 80 2.64 0.49 1.81
CA ALA A 80 3.23 1.75 2.25
C ALA A 80 2.47 3.01 1.78
N ALA A 81 2.00 3.04 0.52
CA ALA A 81 1.34 4.22 -0.04
C ALA A 81 -0.01 4.60 0.62
N ILE A 82 -0.59 3.74 1.46
CA ILE A 82 -1.84 4.05 2.17
C ILE A 82 -1.61 4.95 3.40
N PHE A 83 -0.37 5.04 3.89
CA PHE A 83 0.03 5.85 5.04
C PHE A 83 0.33 7.29 4.60
N VAL A 84 -0.64 7.94 3.94
CA VAL A 84 -0.45 9.24 3.28
C VAL A 84 0.00 10.31 4.28
N ASP A 85 -0.72 10.47 5.38
CA ASP A 85 -0.44 11.52 6.37
C ASP A 85 0.91 11.29 7.04
N GLU A 86 1.24 10.05 7.37
CA GLU A 86 2.50 9.66 7.99
C GLU A 86 3.68 9.88 7.03
N LEU A 87 3.51 9.56 5.74
CA LEU A 87 4.53 9.77 4.71
C LEU A 87 4.76 11.26 4.43
N LEU A 88 3.69 12.06 4.36
CA LEU A 88 3.79 13.51 4.13
C LEU A 88 4.42 14.22 5.34
N ALA A 89 4.10 13.80 6.56
CA ALA A 89 4.70 14.32 7.77
C ALA A 89 6.20 13.97 7.88
N ALA A 90 6.57 12.72 7.55
CA ALA A 90 7.95 12.25 7.64
C ALA A 90 8.85 12.76 6.50
N TYR A 91 8.29 13.03 5.32
CA TYR A 91 9.03 13.43 4.13
C TYR A 91 8.39 14.64 3.42
N PRO A 92 8.33 15.81 4.08
CA PRO A 92 7.64 16.99 3.54
C PRO A 92 8.25 17.53 2.23
N GLU A 93 9.53 17.24 2.00
CA GLU A 93 10.26 17.66 0.79
C GLU A 93 10.15 16.65 -0.37
N ALA A 94 9.49 15.50 -0.18
CA ALA A 94 9.37 14.50 -1.23
C ALA A 94 8.36 14.95 -2.30
N ALA A 95 8.70 14.73 -3.57
CA ALA A 95 7.76 14.96 -4.67
C ALA A 95 6.61 13.95 -4.59
N VAL A 96 5.36 14.42 -4.76
CA VAL A 96 4.17 13.56 -4.72
C VAL A 96 3.65 13.30 -6.13
N ILE A 97 3.38 12.04 -6.45
CA ILE A 97 2.74 11.61 -7.68
C ILE A 97 1.49 10.81 -7.34
N LEU A 98 0.31 11.32 -7.71
CA LEU A 98 -0.93 10.56 -7.66
C LEU A 98 -1.22 9.97 -9.04
N THR A 99 -1.14 8.64 -9.16
CA THR A 99 -1.52 7.96 -10.41
C THR A 99 -3.01 7.65 -10.41
N VAL A 100 -3.68 8.00 -11.50
CA VAL A 100 -5.13 7.84 -11.68
C VAL A 100 -5.44 7.14 -13.01
N ARG A 101 -6.65 6.58 -13.11
CA ARG A 101 -7.23 5.99 -14.33
C ARG A 101 -8.75 6.09 -14.23
N SER A 102 -9.53 5.60 -15.20
CA SER A 102 -10.99 5.57 -15.01
C SER A 102 -11.38 4.56 -13.94
N GLU A 103 -12.35 4.92 -13.09
CA GLU A 103 -12.89 4.08 -12.02
C GLU A 103 -13.28 2.69 -12.53
N ASP A 104 -14.06 2.61 -13.61
CA ASP A 104 -14.48 1.34 -14.23
C ASP A 104 -13.29 0.44 -14.58
N SER A 105 -12.24 1.03 -15.16
CA SER A 105 -11.06 0.26 -15.59
C SER A 105 -10.19 -0.14 -14.40
N TRP A 106 -10.15 0.69 -13.35
CA TRP A 106 -9.48 0.37 -12.09
C TRP A 106 -10.21 -0.77 -11.37
N ALA A 107 -11.52 -0.64 -11.17
CA ALA A 107 -12.36 -1.63 -10.50
C ALA A 107 -12.29 -2.98 -11.22
N LYS A 108 -12.38 -2.97 -12.55
CA LYS A 108 -12.16 -4.19 -13.34
C LYS A 108 -10.78 -4.80 -13.09
N SER A 109 -9.71 -4.00 -13.10
CA SER A 109 -8.36 -4.52 -12.84
C SER A 109 -8.20 -5.04 -11.41
N MET A 110 -8.79 -4.40 -10.40
CA MET A 110 -8.79 -4.86 -9.01
C MET A 110 -9.47 -6.22 -8.91
N LYS A 111 -10.65 -6.36 -9.52
CA LYS A 111 -11.43 -7.61 -9.57
C LYS A 111 -10.65 -8.73 -10.23
N ASP A 112 -9.98 -8.45 -11.35
CA ASP A 112 -9.21 -9.44 -12.10
C ASP A 112 -7.90 -9.86 -11.40
N THR A 113 -7.41 -9.12 -10.40
CA THR A 113 -6.13 -9.41 -9.74
C THR A 113 -6.22 -9.61 -8.23
N ILE A 114 -6.38 -8.52 -7.46
CA ILE A 114 -6.22 -8.55 -6.01
C ILE A 114 -7.44 -9.23 -5.38
N VAL A 115 -8.63 -8.83 -5.80
CA VAL A 115 -9.88 -9.42 -5.32
C VAL A 115 -9.97 -10.87 -5.77
N HIS A 116 -9.58 -11.18 -7.02
CA HIS A 116 -9.55 -12.56 -7.50
C HIS A 116 -8.61 -13.43 -6.66
N TYR A 117 -7.40 -12.93 -6.35
CA TYR A 117 -6.45 -13.61 -5.47
C TYR A 117 -7.08 -13.91 -4.11
N LEU A 118 -7.64 -12.90 -3.45
CA LEU A 118 -8.21 -13.04 -2.11
C LEU A 118 -9.45 -13.94 -2.02
N LYS A 119 -10.24 -14.02 -3.10
CA LYS A 119 -11.53 -14.73 -3.12
C LYS A 119 -11.43 -16.17 -3.64
N TYR A 120 -10.54 -16.43 -4.59
CA TYR A 120 -10.55 -17.70 -5.35
C TYR A 120 -9.25 -18.50 -5.28
N ARG A 121 -8.15 -17.93 -4.80
CA ARG A 121 -6.91 -18.70 -4.61
C ARG A 121 -6.93 -19.39 -3.25
N GLU A 122 -6.43 -20.62 -3.21
CA GLU A 122 -6.03 -21.25 -1.95
C GLU A 122 -4.84 -20.46 -1.39
N ILE A 123 -5.05 -19.86 -0.22
CA ILE A 123 -4.04 -19.09 0.50
C ILE A 123 -3.67 -19.93 1.72
N ASP A 124 -2.37 -20.13 1.94
CA ASP A 124 -1.89 -20.68 3.21
C ASP A 124 -2.09 -19.62 4.30
N GLU A 125 -3.19 -19.77 5.04
CA GLU A 125 -3.61 -18.86 6.11
C GLU A 125 -2.62 -18.85 7.30
N THR A 126 -1.60 -19.73 7.32
CA THR A 126 -0.53 -19.69 8.32
C THR A 126 0.57 -18.68 8.00
N THR A 127 0.56 -18.10 6.81
CA THR A 127 1.61 -17.16 6.38
C THR A 127 1.36 -15.72 6.85
N PRO A 128 2.42 -14.97 7.21
CA PRO A 128 2.31 -13.52 7.46
C PRO A 128 1.68 -12.73 6.31
N MET A 129 1.93 -13.17 5.07
CA MET A 129 1.36 -12.56 3.88
C MET A 129 -0.16 -12.72 3.80
N ALA A 130 -0.70 -13.87 4.22
CA ALA A 130 -2.14 -14.07 4.31
C ALA A 130 -2.73 -13.10 5.33
N ALA A 131 -2.17 -13.04 6.54
CA ALA A 131 -2.62 -12.13 7.60
C ALA A 131 -2.65 -10.67 7.12
N MET A 132 -1.57 -10.16 6.53
CA MET A 132 -1.51 -8.79 6.02
C MET A 132 -2.54 -8.52 4.92
N SER A 133 -2.71 -9.46 3.99
CA SER A 133 -3.64 -9.29 2.86
C SER A 133 -5.10 -9.32 3.32
N ARG A 134 -5.43 -10.14 4.33
CA ARG A 134 -6.75 -10.18 4.97
C ARG A 134 -7.02 -8.89 5.75
N THR A 135 -6.06 -8.42 6.52
CA THR A 135 -6.16 -7.15 7.26
C THR A 135 -6.38 -5.97 6.32
N TYR A 136 -5.65 -5.90 5.21
CA TYR A 136 -5.86 -4.88 4.17
C TYR A 136 -7.27 -4.93 3.57
N SER A 137 -7.75 -6.13 3.23
CA SER A 137 -9.10 -6.36 2.70
C SER A 137 -10.19 -5.93 3.67
N LYS A 138 -10.08 -6.33 4.93
CA LYS A 138 -10.99 -5.94 6.02
C LYS A 138 -11.06 -4.42 6.17
N PHE A 139 -9.91 -3.75 6.28
CA PHE A 139 -9.92 -2.30 6.56
C PHE A 139 -10.27 -1.44 5.35
N CYS A 140 -9.90 -1.85 4.14
CA CYS A 140 -10.15 -1.03 2.96
C CYS A 140 -11.52 -1.25 2.32
N TRP A 141 -12.08 -2.47 2.39
CA TRP A 141 -13.39 -2.73 1.78
C TRP A 141 -14.27 -3.72 2.55
N ASP A 142 -14.00 -3.92 3.86
CA ASP A 142 -14.80 -4.79 4.75
C ASP A 142 -15.02 -6.19 4.15
N ASP A 143 -13.98 -6.72 3.50
CA ASP A 143 -13.99 -8.00 2.79
C ASP A 143 -15.03 -8.15 1.66
N ASP A 144 -15.74 -7.07 1.30
CA ASP A 144 -16.71 -6.98 0.22
C ASP A 144 -16.34 -5.85 -0.77
N PHE A 145 -15.42 -6.17 -1.69
CA PHE A 145 -14.99 -5.21 -2.71
C PHE A 145 -16.12 -4.80 -3.66
N ASP A 146 -17.08 -5.69 -3.93
CA ASP A 146 -18.20 -5.37 -4.84
C ASP A 146 -19.13 -4.31 -4.23
N LYS A 147 -19.30 -4.33 -2.91
CA LYS A 147 -20.11 -3.35 -2.17
C LYS A 147 -19.35 -2.08 -1.80
N ASN A 148 -18.12 -2.21 -1.29
CA ASN A 148 -17.40 -1.11 -0.65
C ASN A 148 -16.16 -0.64 -1.43
N GLY A 149 -15.66 -1.45 -2.36
CA GLY A 149 -14.38 -1.19 -3.02
C GLY A 149 -14.34 0.09 -3.84
N LEU A 150 -15.45 0.48 -4.49
CA LEU A 150 -15.50 1.71 -5.27
C LEU A 150 -15.35 2.98 -4.42
N GLY A 151 -15.71 2.94 -3.13
CA GLY A 151 -15.56 4.09 -2.24
C GLY A 151 -14.09 4.46 -1.94
N LEU A 152 -13.14 3.62 -2.36
CA LEU A 152 -11.71 3.89 -2.24
C LEU A 152 -11.17 4.78 -3.34
N PHE A 153 -11.82 4.83 -4.51
CA PHE A 153 -11.36 5.56 -5.69
C PHE A 153 -11.84 7.01 -5.67
#